data_AF-A0A956B671-F1
#
_entry.id   AF-A0A956B671-F1
#
_cell.length_a   1.000
_cell.length_b   1.000
_cell.length_c   1.000
_cell.angle_alpha   90.00
_cell.angle_beta   90.00
_cell.angle_gamma   90.00
#
_symmetry.space_group_name_H-M   'P 1'
#
loop_
_entity.id
_entity.type
_entity.pdbx_description
1 polymer ?
#
loop_
_entity_poly.entity_id
_entity_poly.type
_entity_poly.pdbx_seq_one_letter_code
_entity_poly.pdbx_strand_id
1 'polypeptide(L)'
;MRTLQVIPHLGLSGIRFGMNRTACRSLIGSTFVPFSRCGDDFLEVDAFDGFGVQLSFTADDTLEFIEAHAPSKVEYDGVLLLGRQVANVVADLDALGLSGLPDDVGVDYPTCGFGLYAPEGTVEGVSVYPDGYYQDG
;
A
#
# COMPACT_ATOMS: atom_id res chain seq x y z
N MET A 1 8.06 -14.91 -6.90
CA MET A 1 7.56 -13.52 -6.80
C MET A 1 6.06 -13.54 -7.01
N ARG A 2 5.28 -12.99 -6.07
CA ARG A 2 3.82 -12.98 -6.13
C ARG A 2 3.36 -11.59 -6.59
N THR A 3 2.35 -11.56 -7.44
CA THR A 3 1.65 -10.31 -7.81
C THR A 3 0.54 -10.04 -6.81
N LEU A 4 0.50 -8.81 -6.33
CA LEU A 4 -0.49 -8.25 -5.41
C LEU A 4 -1.35 -7.24 -6.17
N GLN A 5 -2.65 -7.46 -6.19
CA GLN A 5 -3.61 -6.60 -6.87
C GLN A 5 -4.18 -5.60 -5.88
N VAL A 6 -4.07 -4.31 -6.20
CA VAL A 6 -4.82 -3.26 -5.52
C VAL A 6 -6.31 -3.47 -5.80
N ILE A 7 -7.10 -3.56 -4.73
CA ILE A 7 -8.56 -3.58 -4.79
C ILE A 7 -9.04 -2.25 -4.23
N PRO A 8 -9.64 -1.36 -5.06
CA PRO A 8 -9.94 0.01 -4.67
C PRO A 8 -10.63 0.10 -3.30
N HIS A 9 -10.05 0.88 -2.39
CA HIS A 9 -10.56 1.12 -1.03
C HIS A 9 -10.80 -0.11 -0.15
N LEU A 10 -10.41 -1.30 -0.61
CA LEU A 10 -10.67 -2.57 0.08
C LEU A 10 -9.39 -3.26 0.55
N GLY A 11 -8.25 -3.01 -0.10
CA GLY A 11 -6.94 -3.49 0.33
C GLY A 11 -6.10 -4.07 -0.81
N LEU A 12 -5.26 -5.05 -0.49
CA LEU A 12 -4.22 -5.59 -1.36
C LEU A 12 -4.25 -7.12 -1.40
N SER A 13 -4.67 -7.71 -2.52
CA SER A 13 -4.66 -9.17 -2.76
C SER A 13 -5.13 -10.04 -1.57
N GLY A 14 -6.38 -9.86 -1.17
CA GLY A 14 -6.99 -10.64 -0.08
C GLY A 14 -6.67 -10.13 1.33
N ILE A 15 -5.62 -9.32 1.51
CA ILE A 15 -5.39 -8.52 2.71
C ILE A 15 -6.37 -7.35 2.65
N ARG A 16 -7.34 -7.30 3.56
CA ARG A 16 -8.46 -6.34 3.51
C ARG A 16 -8.50 -5.44 4.73
N PHE A 17 -8.89 -4.18 4.53
CA PHE A 17 -9.15 -3.27 5.64
C PHE A 17 -10.22 -3.82 6.59
N GLY A 18 -10.06 -3.54 7.89
CA GLY A 18 -10.91 -4.08 8.95
C GLY A 18 -10.57 -5.53 9.38
N MET A 19 -9.66 -6.23 8.69
CA MET A 19 -9.15 -7.52 9.19
C MET A 19 -8.34 -7.29 10.47
N ASN A 20 -8.50 -8.17 11.46
CA ASN A 20 -7.63 -8.12 12.64
C ASN A 20 -6.21 -8.62 12.34
N ARG A 21 -5.26 -8.21 13.17
CA ARG A 21 -3.84 -8.52 12.99
C ARG A 21 -3.54 -10.02 12.90
N THR A 22 -4.20 -10.83 13.71
CA THR A 22 -4.03 -12.29 13.69
C THR A 22 -4.47 -12.90 12.35
N ALA A 23 -5.57 -12.42 11.78
CA ALA A 23 -6.06 -12.85 10.47
C ALA A 23 -5.10 -12.44 9.35
N CYS A 24 -4.56 -11.22 9.37
CA CYS A 24 -3.55 -10.76 8.42
C CYS A 24 -2.28 -11.62 8.46
N ARG A 25 -1.73 -11.86 9.67
CA ARG A 25 -0.57 -12.73 9.87
C ARG A 25 -0.80 -14.14 9.33
N SER A 26 -1.95 -14.72 9.65
CA SER A 26 -2.34 -16.07 9.20
C SER A 26 -2.48 -16.15 7.68
N LEU A 27 -3.02 -15.10 7.05
CA LEU A 27 -3.20 -15.00 5.61
C LEU A 27 -1.86 -14.90 4.87
N ILE A 28 -0.93 -14.07 5.38
CA ILE A 28 0.37 -13.85 4.74
C ILE A 28 1.29 -15.07 4.94
N GLY A 29 1.23 -15.70 6.12
CA GLY A 29 1.95 -16.94 6.42
C GLY A 29 3.48 -16.83 6.36
N SER A 30 4.02 -15.60 6.41
CA SER A 30 5.46 -15.30 6.39
C SER A 30 5.91 -14.78 7.74
N THR A 31 7.23 -14.84 7.99
CA THR A 31 7.83 -14.19 9.16
C THR A 31 7.57 -12.68 9.11
N PHE A 32 7.26 -12.10 10.27
CA PHE A 32 7.07 -10.67 10.43
C PHE A 32 7.92 -10.14 11.58
N VAL A 33 8.19 -8.83 11.53
CA VAL A 33 8.85 -8.07 12.59
C VAL A 33 7.96 -6.88 12.96
N PRO A 34 7.45 -6.80 14.21
CA PRO A 34 6.72 -5.62 14.65
C PRO A 34 7.69 -4.46 14.94
N PHE A 35 7.30 -3.23 14.59
CA PHE A 35 8.05 -2.02 14.95
C PHE A 35 7.12 -0.79 15.07
N SER A 36 7.54 0.25 15.78
CA SER A 36 6.84 1.56 15.82
C SER A 36 7.48 2.52 14.82
N ARG A 37 6.67 3.26 14.04
CA ARG A 37 7.18 4.21 13.03
C ARG A 37 7.95 5.39 13.65
N CYS A 38 7.51 5.87 14.81
CA CYS A 38 8.15 6.93 15.57
C CYS A 38 8.14 6.54 17.05
N GLY A 39 9.13 6.97 17.84
CA GLY A 39 9.30 6.56 19.24
C GLY A 39 8.12 6.89 20.17
N ASP A 40 7.21 7.77 19.73
CA ASP A 40 5.99 8.17 20.44
C ASP A 40 4.71 7.54 19.86
N ASP A 41 4.83 6.77 18.77
CA ASP A 41 3.73 6.06 18.14
C ASP A 41 3.54 4.70 18.81
N PHE A 42 2.42 4.55 19.53
CA PHE A 42 2.09 3.34 20.26
C PHE A 42 1.57 2.23 19.36
N LEU A 43 1.28 2.52 18.09
CA LEU A 43 0.70 1.55 17.17
C LEU A 43 1.80 0.78 16.45
N GLU A 44 1.87 -0.53 16.72
CA GLU A 44 2.82 -1.43 16.08
C GLU A 44 2.45 -1.66 14.61
N VAL A 45 3.43 -1.49 13.73
CA VAL A 45 3.40 -1.92 12.33
C VAL A 45 3.97 -3.32 12.23
N ASP A 46 3.29 -4.23 11.53
CA ASP A 46 3.86 -5.53 11.20
C ASP A 46 4.58 -5.46 9.84
N ALA A 47 5.91 -5.58 9.83
CA ALA A 47 6.70 -5.68 8.60
C ALA A 47 6.85 -7.14 8.16
N PHE A 48 6.44 -7.45 6.93
CA PHE A 48 6.64 -8.75 6.28
C PHE A 48 7.62 -8.60 5.12
N ASP A 49 8.89 -8.32 5.40
CA ASP A 49 9.91 -8.00 4.38
C ASP A 49 10.06 -9.08 3.30
N GLY A 50 9.92 -10.36 3.67
CA GLY A 50 9.95 -11.47 2.71
C GLY A 50 8.74 -11.49 1.75
N PHE A 51 7.62 -10.89 2.16
CA PHE A 51 6.42 -10.71 1.35
C PHE A 51 6.39 -9.35 0.63
N GLY A 52 7.12 -8.35 1.15
CA GLY A 52 7.20 -6.99 0.62
C GLY A 52 6.02 -6.11 1.01
N VAL A 53 5.48 -6.29 2.23
CA VAL A 53 4.41 -5.42 2.77
C VAL A 53 4.65 -5.02 4.22
N GLN A 54 4.15 -3.86 4.61
CA GLN A 54 4.01 -3.40 5.99
C GLN A 54 2.54 -3.10 6.26
N LEU A 55 2.06 -3.50 7.44
CA LEU A 55 0.65 -3.34 7.83
C LEU A 55 0.55 -2.45 9.06
N SER A 56 -0.18 -1.35 8.95
CA SER A 56 -0.54 -0.48 10.09
C SER A 56 -1.95 -0.81 10.57
N PHE A 57 -2.16 -0.74 11.88
CA PHE A 57 -3.41 -1.11 12.52
C PHE A 57 -3.92 0.00 13.43
N THR A 58 -5.24 0.16 13.47
CA THR A 58 -5.94 1.03 14.42
C THR A 58 -5.66 0.62 15.86
N ALA A 59 -5.99 1.48 16.82
CA ALA A 59 -6.02 1.12 18.25
C ALA A 59 -6.89 -0.11 18.58
N ASP A 60 -7.93 -0.38 17.79
CA ASP A 60 -8.80 -1.57 17.92
C ASP A 60 -8.24 -2.83 17.25
N ASP A 61 -6.95 -2.85 16.87
CA ASP A 61 -6.23 -3.96 16.23
C ASP A 61 -6.82 -4.40 14.87
N THR A 62 -7.35 -3.44 14.10
CA THR A 62 -7.86 -3.67 12.74
C THR A 62 -6.98 -2.99 11.69
N LEU A 63 -6.80 -3.65 10.54
CA LEU A 63 -5.96 -3.14 9.46
C LEU A 63 -6.55 -1.85 8.87
N GLU A 64 -5.75 -0.79 8.83
CA GLU A 64 -6.14 0.52 8.29
C GLU A 64 -5.26 1.00 7.14
N PHE A 65 -4.02 0.48 7.01
CA PHE A 65 -3.10 0.94 5.98
C PHE A 65 -2.14 -0.17 5.56
N ILE A 66 -1.80 -0.20 4.27
CA ILE A 66 -0.85 -1.14 3.70
C ILE A 66 0.19 -0.36 2.92
N GLU A 67 1.46 -0.67 3.17
CA GLU A 67 2.55 -0.27 2.27
C GLU A 67 3.12 -1.50 1.61
N ALA A 68 3.30 -1.45 0.29
CA ALA A 68 3.91 -2.51 -0.48
C ALA A 68 5.19 -2.01 -1.17
N HIS A 69 6.22 -2.85 -1.15
CA HIS A 69 7.55 -2.56 -1.69
C HIS A 69 8.17 -3.86 -2.24
N ALA A 70 9.35 -3.76 -2.84
CA ALA A 70 10.10 -4.94 -3.26
C ALA A 70 10.34 -5.88 -2.05
N PRO A 71 10.18 -7.21 -2.17
CA PRO A 71 10.16 -7.99 -3.40
C PRO A 71 8.75 -8.26 -3.98
N SER A 72 7.70 -7.61 -3.49
CA SER A 72 6.36 -7.78 -4.07
C SER A 72 6.28 -7.19 -5.48
N LYS A 73 5.35 -7.69 -6.30
CA LYS A 73 4.87 -6.97 -7.49
C LYS A 73 3.49 -6.43 -7.17
N VAL A 74 3.24 -5.16 -7.41
CA VAL A 74 1.93 -4.54 -7.16
C VAL A 74 1.34 -4.10 -8.48
N GLU A 75 0.08 -4.46 -8.72
CA GLU A 75 -0.65 -4.14 -9.95
C GLU A 75 -2.00 -3.46 -9.64
N TYR A 76 -2.41 -2.57 -10.53
CA TYR A 76 -3.77 -2.01 -10.59
C TYR A 76 -4.32 -2.26 -11.99
N ASP A 77 -5.45 -2.97 -12.11
CA ASP A 77 -6.08 -3.33 -13.39
C ASP A 77 -5.09 -3.77 -14.50
N GLY A 78 -4.11 -4.62 -14.13
CA GLY A 78 -3.07 -5.12 -15.03
C GLY A 78 -1.86 -4.20 -15.27
N VAL A 79 -1.86 -2.99 -14.73
CA VAL A 79 -0.70 -2.08 -14.75
C VAL A 79 0.21 -2.38 -13.58
N LEU A 80 1.44 -2.83 -13.86
CA LEU A 80 2.49 -2.96 -12.85
C LEU A 80 2.89 -1.58 -12.33
N LEU A 81 2.89 -1.41 -11.00
CA LEU A 81 3.17 -0.14 -10.33
C LEU A 81 4.63 -0.05 -9.85
N LEU A 82 5.10 -1.06 -9.09
CA LEU A 82 6.43 -1.05 -8.46
C LEU A 82 7.58 -1.23 -9.46
N GLY A 83 8.71 -0.58 -9.17
CA GLY A 83 9.98 -0.76 -9.89
C GLY A 83 9.99 -0.15 -11.30
N ARG A 84 9.02 0.72 -11.61
CA ARG A 84 8.90 1.41 -12.89
C ARG A 84 9.09 2.91 -12.72
N GLN A 85 9.48 3.58 -13.79
CA GLN A 85 9.49 5.04 -13.85
C GLN A 85 8.08 5.57 -13.62
N VAL A 86 7.92 6.48 -12.66
CA VAL A 86 6.61 7.01 -12.24
C VAL A 86 5.85 7.63 -13.42
N ALA A 87 6.55 8.33 -14.31
CA ALA A 87 5.94 8.91 -15.52
C ALA A 87 5.28 7.87 -16.43
N ASN A 88 5.86 6.66 -16.53
CA ASN A 88 5.28 5.58 -17.33
C ASN A 88 4.07 4.94 -16.62
N VAL A 89 4.14 4.81 -15.29
CA VAL A 89 3.03 4.27 -14.50
C VAL A 89 1.83 5.24 -14.55
N VAL A 90 2.07 6.53 -14.38
CA VAL A 90 1.05 7.58 -14.48
C VAL A 90 0.42 7.56 -15.87
N ALA A 91 1.22 7.52 -16.94
CA ALA A 91 0.68 7.46 -18.31
C ALA A 91 -0.21 6.24 -18.56
N ASP A 92 0.16 5.06 -18.03
CA ASP A 92 -0.66 3.85 -18.14
C ASP A 92 -1.96 3.97 -17.32
N LEU A 93 -1.92 4.54 -16.12
CA LEU A 93 -3.10 4.75 -15.28
C LEU A 93 -4.04 5.82 -15.87
N ASP A 94 -3.49 6.87 -16.46
CA ASP A 94 -4.25 7.90 -17.19
C ASP A 94 -4.96 7.29 -18.40
N ALA A 95 -4.34 6.33 -19.09
CA ALA A 95 -4.95 5.59 -20.19
C ALA A 95 -6.13 4.70 -19.75
N LEU A 96 -6.17 4.31 -18.47
CA LEU A 96 -7.32 3.66 -17.82
C LEU A 96 -8.37 4.65 -17.31
N GLY A 97 -8.15 5.96 -17.48
CA GLY A 97 -9.06 7.02 -17.07
C GLY A 97 -8.91 7.44 -15.60
N LEU A 98 -7.83 7.03 -14.93
CA LEU A 98 -7.52 7.54 -13.59
C LEU A 98 -6.93 8.95 -13.69
N SER A 99 -7.03 9.71 -12.61
CA SER A 99 -6.39 11.02 -12.49
C SER A 99 -5.68 11.06 -11.15
N GLY A 100 -4.35 11.10 -11.21
CA GLY A 100 -3.50 11.20 -10.03
C GLY A 100 -3.37 12.64 -9.54
N LEU A 101 -3.09 12.79 -8.25
CA LEU A 101 -2.75 14.04 -7.58
C LEU A 101 -1.25 14.00 -7.25
N PRO A 102 -0.38 14.68 -8.01
CA PRO A 102 1.04 14.73 -7.71
C PRO A 102 1.31 15.40 -6.35
N ASP A 103 2.29 14.89 -5.62
CA ASP A 103 2.83 15.50 -4.40
C ASP A 103 4.37 15.59 -4.45
N ASP A 104 5.00 15.95 -3.32
CA ASP A 104 6.45 16.13 -3.24
C ASP A 104 7.26 14.83 -3.41
N VAL A 105 6.63 13.67 -3.22
CA VAL A 105 7.30 12.37 -3.17
C VAL A 105 6.70 11.33 -4.12
N GLY A 106 5.70 11.70 -4.93
CA GLY A 106 5.07 10.82 -5.90
C GLY A 106 3.70 11.29 -6.38
N VAL A 107 2.73 10.38 -6.43
CA VAL A 107 1.38 10.64 -6.98
C VAL A 107 0.33 9.83 -6.23
N ASP A 108 -0.70 10.51 -5.73
CA ASP A 108 -1.81 9.90 -5.01
C ASP A 108 -3.04 9.68 -5.91
N TYR A 109 -3.77 8.58 -5.72
CA TYR A 109 -4.98 8.23 -6.45
C TYR A 109 -6.15 8.01 -5.48
N PRO A 110 -6.71 9.09 -4.89
CA PRO A 110 -7.67 8.99 -3.79
C PRO A 110 -8.99 8.37 -4.22
N THR A 111 -9.38 8.47 -5.49
CA THR A 111 -10.58 7.78 -5.99
C THR A 111 -10.42 6.26 -5.99
N CYS A 112 -9.18 5.75 -5.92
CA CYS A 112 -8.84 4.34 -5.97
C CYS A 112 -8.20 3.83 -4.67
N GLY A 113 -7.89 4.69 -3.70
CA GLY A 113 -7.37 4.29 -2.40
C GLY A 113 -5.92 3.78 -2.45
N PHE A 114 -5.07 4.37 -3.30
CA PHE A 114 -3.65 4.05 -3.34
C PHE A 114 -2.79 5.24 -3.74
N GLY A 115 -1.52 5.23 -3.36
CA GLY A 115 -0.53 6.22 -3.76
C GLY A 115 0.78 5.58 -4.22
N LEU A 116 1.50 6.27 -5.09
CA LEU A 116 2.83 5.89 -5.58
C LEU A 116 3.88 6.70 -4.83
N TYR A 117 4.84 6.02 -4.20
CA TYR A 117 6.02 6.65 -3.62
C TYR A 117 7.20 6.52 -4.59
N ALA A 118 7.67 7.64 -5.12
CA ALA A 118 8.70 7.71 -6.16
C ALA A 118 9.62 8.95 -6.02
N PRO A 119 10.33 9.10 -4.88
CA PRO A 119 11.13 10.31 -4.59
C PRO A 119 12.25 10.52 -5.61
N GLU A 120 12.78 9.45 -6.20
CA GLU A 120 13.84 9.49 -7.22
C GLU A 120 13.32 9.14 -8.63
N GLY A 121 12.00 9.24 -8.84
CA GLY A 121 11.34 9.02 -10.14
C GLY A 121 11.05 7.56 -10.49
N THR A 122 11.55 6.59 -9.72
CA THR A 122 11.13 5.18 -9.79
C THR A 122 10.16 4.90 -8.64
N VAL A 123 9.06 4.19 -8.91
CA VAL A 123 8.11 3.78 -7.86
C VAL A 123 8.77 2.73 -6.96
N GLU A 124 9.09 3.14 -5.74
CA GLU A 124 9.73 2.32 -4.70
C GLU A 124 8.71 1.71 -3.75
N GLY A 125 7.57 2.38 -3.57
CA GLY A 125 6.49 1.95 -2.70
C GLY A 125 5.11 2.22 -3.29
N VAL A 126 4.13 1.43 -2.87
CA VAL A 126 2.71 1.69 -3.10
C VAL A 126 1.99 1.68 -1.76
N SER A 127 1.39 2.80 -1.39
CA SER A 127 0.45 2.86 -0.27
C SER A 127 -0.93 2.42 -0.73
N VAL A 128 -1.70 1.74 0.12
CA VAL A 128 -3.10 1.39 -0.10
C VAL A 128 -3.87 1.69 1.18
N TYR A 129 -5.02 2.35 1.04
CA TYR A 129 -5.81 2.85 2.16
C TYR A 129 -7.33 2.78 1.87
N PRO A 130 -8.19 2.75 2.90
CA PRO A 130 -9.63 2.76 2.74
C PRO A 130 -10.16 4.14 2.32
N ASP A 131 -11.41 4.18 1.84
CA ASP A 131 -12.08 5.45 1.55
C ASP A 131 -12.17 6.31 2.82
N GLY A 132 -12.01 7.62 2.67
CA GLY A 132 -12.01 8.57 3.77
C GLY A 132 -10.74 8.62 4.64
N TYR A 133 -9.71 7.80 4.39
CA TYR A 133 -8.50 7.72 5.24
C TYR A 133 -7.82 9.09 5.49
N TYR A 134 -7.78 9.97 4.49
CA TYR A 134 -7.19 11.32 4.60
C TYR A 134 -8.21 12.43 4.89
N GLN A 135 -9.48 12.11 5.17
CA GLN A 135 -10.54 13.11 5.38
C GLN A 135 -10.72 13.52 6.85
N ASP A 136 -10.16 12.78 7.80
CA ASP A 136 -10.28 13.02 9.24
C ASP A 136 -9.08 13.80 9.85
N GLY A 137 -8.46 14.70 9.07
CA GLY A 137 -7.36 15.58 9.49
C GLY A 137 -7.79 16.94 10.03
#